data_AF-A0A521RSI2-F1
#
_entry.id   AF-A0A521RSI2-F1
#
_cell.length_a   1.000
_cell.length_b   1.000
_cell.length_c   1.000
_cell.angle_alpha   90.00
_cell.angle_beta   90.00
_cell.angle_gamma   90.00
#
_symmetry.space_group_name_H-M   'P 1'
#
loop_
_entity.id
_entity.type
_entity.pdbx_description
1 polymer ?
#
loop_
_entity_poly.entity_id
_entity_poly.type
_entity_poly.pdbx_seq_one_letter_code
_entity_poly.pdbx_strand_id
1 'polypeptide(L)' 'MKISSSVKISAVSLAIGAVIGACAAGANQPNMQAALGSLQAARAELIQARPNKGGHRDRAINLVNAAINETEAGIAYAGD' A
#
# COMPACT_ATOMS: atom_id res chain seq x y z
N MET A 1 9.13 10.51 -56.16
CA MET A 1 9.56 9.17 -55.69
C MET A 1 9.23 9.11 -54.20
N LYS A 2 8.07 8.57 -53.79
CA LYS A 2 7.92 7.25 -53.12
C LYS A 2 9.02 7.08 -52.06
N ILE A 3 8.75 6.93 -50.75
CA ILE A 3 7.96 5.83 -50.16
C ILE A 3 7.38 6.25 -48.79
N SER A 4 6.10 5.93 -48.58
CA SER A 4 5.37 5.93 -47.32
C SER A 4 5.62 4.61 -46.58
N SER A 5 5.72 4.61 -45.25
CA SER A 5 5.49 3.41 -44.45
C SER A 5 4.87 3.75 -43.11
N SER A 6 3.57 3.46 -43.01
CA SER A 6 2.71 3.59 -41.85
C SER A 6 3.11 2.59 -40.77
N VAL A 7 3.78 3.05 -39.71
CA VAL A 7 4.05 2.24 -38.51
C VAL A 7 2.83 2.32 -37.59
N LYS A 8 1.89 1.39 -37.76
CA LYS A 8 0.80 1.15 -36.81
C LYS A 8 1.32 0.25 -35.69
N ILE A 9 2.00 0.81 -34.70
CA ILE A 9 2.27 0.10 -33.43
C ILE A 9 1.03 0.27 -32.56
N SER A 10 0.08 -0.66 -32.72
CA SER A 10 -0.93 -0.92 -31.72
C SER A 10 -0.27 -1.80 -30.66
N ALA A 11 0.32 -1.17 -29.64
CA ALA A 11 0.76 -1.86 -28.44
C ALA A 11 -0.17 -1.45 -27.30
N VAL A 12 -1.00 -2.42 -26.92
CA VAL A 12 -1.96 -2.39 -25.82
C VAL A 12 -1.32 -1.74 -24.59
N SER A 13 -1.95 -0.65 -24.16
CA SER A 13 -1.69 0.05 -22.91
C SER A 13 -2.04 -0.86 -21.73
N LEU A 14 -1.06 -1.59 -21.21
CA LEU A 14 -1.14 -2.15 -19.86
C LEU A 14 -0.76 -1.05 -18.87
N ALA A 15 -1.76 -0.22 -18.56
CA ALA A 15 -1.75 0.63 -17.38
C ALA A 15 -1.82 -0.28 -16.15
N ILE A 16 -0.68 -0.53 -15.50
CA ILE A 16 -0.66 -0.85 -14.08
C ILE A 16 0.04 0.34 -13.42
N GLY A 17 -0.77 1.06 -12.64
CA GLY A 17 -0.51 2.39 -12.15
C GLY A 17 0.84 2.54 -11.48
N ALA A 18 1.49 3.65 -11.80
CA ALA A 18 2.62 4.16 -11.07
C ALA A 18 2.21 4.35 -9.59
N VAL A 19 2.81 3.57 -8.68
CA VAL A 19 2.84 3.95 -7.27
C VAL A 19 3.91 5.04 -7.14
N ILE A 20 3.56 6.25 -7.57
CA ILE A 20 4.26 7.48 -7.18
C ILE A 20 3.62 7.87 -5.86
N GLY A 21 4.31 7.58 -4.76
CA GLY A 21 3.82 7.89 -3.43
C GLY A 21 4.94 7.90 -2.41
N ALA A 22 5.89 8.84 -2.55
CA ALA A 22 6.78 9.23 -1.45
C ALA A 22 7.48 10.58 -1.72
N CYS A 23 6.73 11.59 -2.17
CA CYS A 23 7.14 12.99 -2.01
C CYS A 23 6.15 13.67 -1.05
N ALA A 24 5.93 13.08 0.12
CA ALA A 24 5.37 13.79 1.25
C ALA A 24 6.55 14.12 2.16
N ALA A 25 6.90 15.40 2.20
CA ALA A 25 7.83 15.96 3.15
C ALA A 25 7.36 15.62 4.58
N GLY A 26 8.06 14.69 5.24
CA GLY A 26 7.77 14.26 6.61
C GLY A 26 8.62 13.06 6.98
N ALA A 27 9.84 13.31 7.47
CA ALA A 27 10.82 12.37 8.03
C ALA A 27 11.26 11.17 7.14
N ASN A 28 12.57 11.03 6.92
CA ASN A 28 13.23 9.89 6.29
C ASN A 28 13.00 8.57 7.06
N GLN A 29 11.81 7.97 7.02
CA GLN A 29 11.48 6.74 7.76
C GLN A 29 10.90 5.63 6.85
N PRO A 30 11.56 5.28 5.73
CA PRO A 30 10.99 4.44 4.68
C PRO A 30 10.48 3.07 5.19
N ASN A 31 11.14 2.51 6.21
CA ASN A 31 10.72 1.26 6.82
C ASN A 31 9.41 1.39 7.62
N MET A 32 9.19 2.51 8.32
CA MET A 32 7.95 2.75 9.06
C MET A 32 6.78 2.98 8.11
N GLN A 33 6.98 3.72 7.01
CA GLN A 33 5.95 3.85 5.98
C GLN A 33 5.63 2.51 5.30
N ALA A 34 6.65 1.69 5.00
CA ALA A 34 6.45 0.35 4.45
C ALA A 34 5.72 -0.58 5.43
N ALA A 35 6.04 -0.50 6.73
CA ALA A 35 5.35 -1.23 7.78
C ALA A 35 3.88 -0.81 7.88
N LEU A 36 3.59 0.49 7.87
CA LEU A 36 2.22 1.02 7.86
C LEU A 36 1.40 0.46 6.69
N GLY A 37 1.95 0.51 5.47
CA GLY A 37 1.30 -0.06 4.29
C GLY A 37 1.03 -1.56 4.42
N SER A 38 2.00 -2.31 4.96
CA SER A 38 1.86 -3.76 5.18
C SER A 38 0.78 -4.09 6.22
N LEU A 39 0.71 -3.31 7.30
CA LEU A 39 -0.32 -3.46 8.33
C LEU A 39 -1.72 -3.13 7.79
N GLN A 40 -1.85 -2.09 6.97
CA GLN A 40 -3.12 -1.75 6.31
C GLN A 40 -3.60 -2.86 5.37
N ALA A 41 -2.68 -3.45 4.59
CA ALA A 41 -2.98 -4.61 3.76
C ALA A 41 -3.41 -5.82 4.58
N ALA A 42 -2.68 -6.14 5.65
CA ALA A 42 -3.04 -7.24 6.57
C ALA A 42 -4.43 -7.03 7.18
N ARG A 43 -4.77 -5.80 7.57
CA ARG A 43 -6.12 -5.47 8.07
C ARG A 43 -7.19 -5.76 7.02
N ALA A 44 -6.96 -5.37 5.77
CA ALA A 44 -7.90 -5.62 4.67
C ALA A 44 -8.14 -7.12 4.47
N GLU A 45 -7.09 -7.94 4.45
CA GLU A 45 -7.18 -9.40 4.34
C GLU A 45 -7.98 -10.01 5.51
N LEU A 46 -7.73 -9.56 6.74
CA LEU A 46 -8.47 -10.02 7.92
C LEU A 46 -9.95 -9.65 7.88
N ILE A 47 -10.31 -8.49 7.31
CA ILE A 47 -11.71 -8.09 7.13
C ILE A 47 -12.41 -9.02 6.14
N GLN A 48 -11.74 -9.41 5.05
CA GLN A 48 -12.28 -10.34 4.05
C GLN A 48 -12.34 -11.79 4.53
N ALA A 49 -11.46 -12.18 5.46
CA ALA A 49 -11.41 -13.54 5.99
C ALA A 49 -12.74 -13.95 6.65
N ARG A 50 -13.35 -15.01 6.16
CA ARG A 50 -14.54 -15.66 6.76
C ARG A 50 -14.28 -17.16 6.98
N PRO A 51 -14.90 -17.79 8.00
CA PRO A 51 -15.57 -17.22 9.18
C PRO A 51 -14.59 -16.68 10.24
N ASN A 52 -15.07 -16.08 11.33
CA ASN A 52 -14.29 -15.46 12.44
C ASN A 52 -13.31 -16.43 13.18
N LYS A 53 -13.18 -17.69 12.75
CA LYS A 53 -12.28 -18.72 13.28
C LYS A 53 -12.20 -18.70 14.82
N GLY A 54 -13.33 -18.88 15.53
CA GLY A 54 -13.34 -18.86 17.00
C GLY A 54 -12.98 -17.51 17.64
N GLY A 55 -13.24 -16.40 16.95
CA GLY A 55 -12.91 -15.04 17.39
C GLY A 55 -11.47 -14.60 17.11
N HIS A 56 -10.65 -15.46 16.50
CA HIS A 56 -9.25 -15.12 16.22
C HIS A 56 -9.12 -14.00 15.19
N ARG A 57 -10.05 -13.93 14.22
CA ARG A 57 -10.02 -12.86 13.20
C ARG A 57 -10.25 -11.50 13.83
N ASP A 58 -11.25 -11.36 14.69
CA ASP A 58 -11.53 -10.08 15.37
C ASP A 58 -10.37 -9.67 16.29
N ARG A 59 -9.81 -10.63 17.04
CA ARG A 59 -8.61 -10.39 17.86
C ARG A 59 -7.42 -9.92 17.01
N ALA A 60 -7.20 -10.55 15.86
CA ALA A 60 -6.14 -10.16 14.94
C ALA A 60 -6.36 -8.74 14.38
N ILE A 61 -7.59 -8.39 14.00
CA ILE A 61 -7.93 -7.03 13.54
C ILE A 61 -7.60 -6.00 14.62
N ASN A 62 -7.95 -6.27 15.88
CA ASN A 62 -7.67 -5.36 17.00
C ASN A 62 -6.16 -5.16 17.21
N LEU A 63 -5.37 -6.24 17.14
CA LEU A 63 -3.92 -6.17 17.26
C LEU A 63 -3.29 -5.38 16.10
N VAL A 64 -3.76 -5.60 14.88
CA VAL A 64 -3.28 -4.87 13.70
C VAL A 64 -3.63 -3.39 13.80
N ASN A 65 -4.83 -3.04 14.28
CA ASN A 65 -5.20 -1.64 14.50
C ASN A 65 -4.30 -0.96 15.54
N ALA A 66 -3.99 -1.64 16.64
CA ALA A 66 -3.06 -1.12 17.63
C ALA A 66 -1.66 -0.88 17.03
N ALA A 67 -1.14 -1.82 16.24
CA ALA A 67 0.15 -1.69 15.58
C ALA A 67 0.18 -0.52 14.57
N ILE A 68 -0.92 -0.28 13.85
CA ILE A 68 -1.06 0.87 12.94
C ILE A 68 -0.94 2.17 13.71
N ASN A 69 -1.68 2.32 14.82
CA ASN A 69 -1.66 3.52 15.64
C ASN A 69 -0.25 3.83 16.17
N GLU A 70 0.46 2.82 16.66
CA GLU A 70 1.85 2.99 17.14
C GLU A 70 2.81 3.33 15.99
N THR A 71 2.60 2.77 14.80
CA THR A 71 3.43 3.08 13.63
C THR A 71 3.20 4.52 13.16
N GLU A 72 1.95 4.98 13.12
CA GLU A 72 1.60 6.38 12.82
C GLU A 72 2.17 7.34 13.86
N ALA A 73 2.08 7.00 15.16
CA ALA A 73 2.69 7.78 16.23
C ALA A 73 4.23 7.86 16.11
N GLY A 74 4.90 6.75 15.76
CA GLY A 74 6.34 6.74 15.53
C GLY A 74 6.78 7.55 14.31
N ILE A 75 5.97 7.54 13.23
CA ILE A 75 6.19 8.41 12.06
C ILE A 75 6.03 9.88 12.44
N ALA A 76 4.99 10.21 13.21
CA ALA A 76 4.72 11.58 13.66
C ALA A 76 5.84 12.11 14.58
N TYR A 77 6.28 11.32 15.56
CA TYR A 77 7.37 11.69 16.47
C TYR A 77 8.68 12.01 15.73
N ALA A 78 8.98 11.31 14.63
CA ALA A 78 10.17 11.59 13.84
C ALA A 78 10.05 12.82 12.94
N GLY A 79 8.83 13.35 12.76
CA GLY A 79 8.53 14.55 11.97
C GLY A 79 8.53 15.86 12.75
N ASP A 80 8.51 15.79 14.08
CA ASP A 80 8.69 16.92 15.02
C ASP A 80 10.19 17.17 15.31
#